data_AF-A0A835WXZ1-F1
#
_entry.id   AF-A0A835WXZ1-F1
#
_cell.length_a   1.000
_cell.length_b   1.000
_cell.length_c   1.000
_cell.angle_alpha   90.00
_cell.angle_beta   90.00
_cell.angle_gamma   90.00
#
_symmetry.space_group_name_H-M   'P 1'
#
loop_
_entity.id
_entity.type
_entity.pdbx_description
1 polymer ?
#
loop_
_entity_poly.entity_id
_entity_poly.type
_entity_poly.pdbx_seq_one_letter_code
_entity_poly.pdbx_strand_id
1 'polypeptide(L)' 'MKNDERRSHRLNYLLKVYLSNPRKQELYRRAKLIGVSDSTAKDYLRTVIILAKKIQSS' A
#
# COMPACT_ATOMS: atom_id res chain seq x y z
N MET A 1 -19.44 4.01 -2.64
CA MET A 1 -18.05 4.48 -2.75
C MET A 1 -17.62 4.36 -4.20
N LYS A 2 -17.17 5.46 -4.80
CA LYS A 2 -16.57 5.42 -6.14
C LYS A 2 -15.30 4.55 -6.10
N ASN A 3 -14.96 3.91 -7.21
CA ASN A 3 -13.84 2.94 -7.26
C ASN A 3 -12.51 3.59 -6.82
N ASP A 4 -12.33 4.87 -7.15
CA ASP A 4 -11.12 5.64 -6.83
C ASP A 4 -10.99 5.97 -5.34
N GLU A 5 -12.10 6.27 -4.65
CA GLU A 5 -12.10 6.51 -3.20
C GLU A 5 -11.61 5.26 -2.47
N ARG A 6 -12.14 4.09 -2.85
CA ARG A 6 -11.73 2.81 -2.25
C ARG A 6 -10.24 2.53 -2.50
N ARG A 7 -9.72 2.80 -3.71
CA ARG A 7 -8.30 2.66 -4.02
C ARG A 7 -7.45 3.58 -3.14
N SER A 8 -7.83 4.85 -3.04
CA SER A 8 -7.11 5.85 -2.24
C SER A 8 -7.06 5.46 -0.76
N HIS A 9 -8.19 5.05 -0.16
CA HIS A 9 -8.24 4.58 1.23
C HIS A 9 -7.34 3.37 1.47
N ARG A 10 -7.34 2.40 0.55
CA ARG A 10 -6.48 1.21 0.65
C ARG A 10 -5.00 1.56 0.57
N LEU A 11 -4.60 2.44 -0.36
CA LEU A 11 -3.21 2.89 -0.48
C LEU A 11 -2.75 3.67 0.75
N ASN A 12 -3.59 4.57 1.28
CA ASN A 12 -3.28 5.32 2.50
C ASN A 12 -3.13 4.40 3.73
N TYR A 13 -4.00 3.40 3.86
CA TYR A 13 -3.88 2.39 4.90
C TYR A 13 -2.53 1.64 4.80
N LEU A 14 -2.21 1.14 3.60
CA LEU A 14 -0.98 0.40 3.35
C LEU A 14 0.28 1.25 3.52
N LEU A 15 0.22 2.54 3.19
CA LEU A 15 1.30 3.49 3.43
C LEU A 15 1.59 3.65 4.91
N LYS A 16 0.56 3.84 5.75
CA LYS A 16 0.73 3.90 7.21
C LYS A 16 1.39 2.63 7.76
N VAL A 17 0.93 1.46 7.32
CA VAL A 17 1.53 0.17 7.71
C VAL A 17 3.01 0.10 7.33
N TYR A 18 3.36 0.49 6.10
CA TYR A 18 4.74 0.42 5.61
C TYR A 18 5.67 1.42 6.30
N LEU A 19 5.17 2.62 6.64
CA LEU A 19 5.94 3.62 7.39
C LEU A 19 6.24 3.15 8.82
N SER A 20 5.31 2.44 9.47
CA SER A 20 5.53 1.87 10.80
C SER A 20 6.42 0.63 10.79
N ASN A 21 6.38 -0.19 9.73
CA ASN A 21 7.18 -1.39 9.60
C ASN A 21 7.53 -1.62 8.12
N PRO A 22 8.72 -1.21 7.65
CA PRO A 22 9.09 -1.19 6.23
C PRO A 22 9.45 -2.57 5.67
N ARG A 23 8.61 -3.57 5.94
CA ARG A 23 8.76 -4.95 5.45
C ARG A 23 7.82 -5.20 4.29
N LYS A 24 8.37 -5.43 3.10
CA LYS A 24 7.61 -5.71 1.87
C LYS A 24 6.68 -6.92 2.00
N GLN A 25 7.11 -7.97 2.71
CA GLN A 25 6.30 -9.17 2.95
C GLN A 25 5.06 -8.88 3.79
N GLU A 26 5.20 -8.09 4.86
CA GLU A 26 4.07 -7.69 5.70
C GLU A 26 3.11 -6.78 4.93
N LEU A 27 3.64 -5.84 4.15
CA LEU A 27 2.85 -5.00 3.26
C LEU A 27 2.06 -5.84 2.23
N TYR A 28 2.67 -6.88 1.65
CA TYR A 28 1.99 -7.83 0.76
C TYR A 28 0.87 -8.59 1.45
N ARG A 29 1.15 -9.16 2.63
CA ARG A 29 0.17 -9.88 3.44
C ARG A 29 -1.03 -8.98 3.76
N ARG A 30 -0.79 -7.74 4.15
CA ARG A 30 -1.83 -6.74 4.46
C ARG A 30 -2.66 -6.38 3.22
N ALA A 31 -2.03 -6.24 2.06
CA ALA A 31 -2.75 -6.05 0.80
C ALA A 31 -3.67 -7.24 0.47
N LYS A 32 -3.21 -8.48 0.68
CA LYS A 32 -4.05 -9.67 0.47
C LYS A 32 -5.24 -9.73 1.44
N LEU A 33 -5.04 -9.36 2.71
CA LEU A 33 -6.10 -9.37 3.72
C LEU A 33 -7.23 -8.37 3.44
N ILE A 34 -6.96 -7.26 2.75
CA ILE A 34 -8.00 -6.29 2.33
C ILE A 34 -8.73 -6.70 1.03
N GLY A 35 -8.52 -7.94 0.57
CA GLY A 35 -9.26 -8.57 -0.53
C GLY A 35 -8.84 -8.10 -1.92
N VAL A 36 -7.55 -7.79 -2.14
CA VAL A 36 -7.04 -7.49 -3.50
C VAL A 36 -6.39 -8.69 -4.17
N SER A 37 -6.45 -8.73 -5.50
CA SER A 37 -5.74 -9.74 -6.31
C SER A 37 -4.23 -9.61 -6.15
N ASP A 38 -3.47 -10.65 -6.52
CA ASP A 38 -2.00 -10.61 -6.44
C ASP A 38 -1.39 -9.54 -7.36
N SER A 39 -2.00 -9.30 -8.53
CA SER A 39 -1.58 -8.22 -9.43
C SER A 39 -1.79 -6.84 -8.81
N THR A 40 -2.97 -6.60 -8.22
CA THR A 40 -3.26 -5.34 -7.51
C THR A 40 -2.40 -5.17 -6.27
N ALA A 41 -2.13 -6.25 -5.52
CA ALA A 41 -1.22 -6.20 -4.38
C ALA A 41 0.19 -5.76 -4.81
N LYS A 42 0.73 -6.34 -5.89
CA LYS A 42 2.03 -5.95 -6.45
C LYS A 42 2.06 -4.49 -6.92
N ASP A 43 0.99 -3.99 -7.53
CA ASP A 43 0.86 -2.56 -7.90
C ASP A 43 0.87 -1.66 -6.63
N TYR A 44 0.04 -2.00 -5.65
CA TYR A 44 -0.04 -1.25 -4.39
C TYR A 44 1.29 -1.20 -3.65
N LEU A 45 2.03 -2.32 -3.62
CA LEU A 45 3.38 -2.37 -3.05
C LEU A 45 4.31 -1.36 -3.71
N ARG A 46 4.37 -1.33 -5.05
CA ARG A 46 5.20 -0.38 -5.79
C ARG A 46 4.82 1.05 -5.46
N THR A 47 3.52 1.35 -5.51
CA THR A 47 2.99 2.69 -5.23
C THR A 47 3.37 3.14 -3.81
N VAL A 48 3.13 2.30 -2.80
CA VAL A 48 3.42 2.60 -1.39
C VAL A 48 4.91 2.81 -1.15
N ILE A 49 5.78 1.97 -1.73
CA ILE A 49 7.24 2.11 -1.57
C ILE A 49 7.72 3.43 -2.18
N ILE A 50 7.22 3.82 -3.36
CA ILE A 50 7.57 5.10 -3.99
C ILE A 50 7.12 6.28 -3.12
N LEU A 51 5.89 6.24 -2.61
CA LEU A 51 5.37 7.30 -1.73
C LEU A 51 6.17 7.41 -0.43
N ALA A 52 6.49 6.28 0.21
CA ALA A 52 7.29 6.27 1.43
C ALA A 52 8.69 6.86 1.21
N LYS A 53 9.36 6.52 0.08
CA LYS A 53 10.65 7.11 -0.28
C LYS A 53 10.56 8.62 -0.46
N LYS A 54 9.52 9.12 -1.15
CA LYS A 54 9.31 10.57 -1.31
C LYS A 54 9.17 11.28 0.04
N ILE A 55 8.40 10.72 0.96
CA ILE A 55 8.21 11.28 2.31
C ILE A 55 9.53 11.32 3.09
N GLN A 56 10.35 10.27 3.01
CA GLN A 56 11.64 10.21 3.72
C GLN A 56 12.72 11.09 3.09
N SER A 57 12.58 11.44 1.80
CA SER A 57 13.47 12.35 1.08
C SER A 57 12.99 13.80 1.10
N SER A 58 11.89 14.11 1.82
CA SER A 58 11.34 15.46 1.99
C SER A 58 11.76 16.08 3.32
#